data_AF-A0A3A8YS88-F1
#
_entry.id   AF-A0A3A8YS88-F1
#
_cell.length_a   1.000
_cell.length_b   1.000
_cell.length_c   1.000
_cell.angle_alpha   90.00
_cell.angle_beta   90.00
_cell.angle_gamma   90.00
#
_symmetry.space_group_name_H-M   'P 1'
#
loop_
_entity.id
_entity.type
_entity.pdbx_description
1 polymer ?
#
loop_
_entity_poly.entity_id
_entity_poly.type
_entity_poly.pdbx_seq_one_letter_code
_entity_poly.pdbx_strand_id
1 'polypeptide(L)' 'MKDDIDVVRTPKGACLGIRVMINGRTGLRYKAGKKVDELLPEQIVECISGMPVDYIVYKNESTSKDKDD' A
#
# COMPACT_ATOMS: atom_id res chain seq x y z
N MET A 1 -14.41 19.41 4.83
CA MET A 1 -14.33 17.95 5.00
C MET A 1 -12.87 17.59 4.83
N LYS A 2 -12.22 17.06 5.87
CA LYS A 2 -10.88 16.47 5.73
C LYS A 2 -11.13 15.06 5.22
N ASP A 3 -11.01 14.84 3.92
CA ASP A 3 -10.81 13.49 3.42
C ASP A 3 -9.53 13.01 4.10
N ASP A 4 -9.67 12.01 4.98
CA ASP A 4 -8.54 11.24 5.48
C ASP A 4 -7.92 10.57 4.26
N ILE A 5 -6.99 11.27 3.62
CA ILE A 5 -6.22 10.73 2.52
C ILE A 5 -5.49 9.55 3.15
N ASP A 6 -5.87 8.31 2.78
CA ASP A 6 -5.22 7.07 3.21
C ASP A 6 -3.80 7.04 2.62
N VAL A 7 -2.92 7.90 3.14
CA VAL A 7 -1.53 8.03 2.72
C VAL A 7 -0.77 6.86 3.30
N VAL A 8 -0.17 6.06 2.43
CA VAL A 8 0.72 4.98 2.86
C VAL A 8 2.09 5.59 3.13
N ARG A 9 2.60 5.37 4.35
CA ARG A 9 3.90 5.87 4.80
C ARG A 9 4.76 4.73 5.33
N THR A 10 6.07 4.90 5.20
CA THR A 10 7.04 4.08 5.93
C THR A 10 6.97 4.38 7.43
N PRO A 11 7.44 3.48 8.31
CA PRO A 11 7.51 3.74 9.75
C PRO A 11 8.33 5.00 10.12
N LYS A 12 9.25 5.42 9.25
CA LYS A 12 10.06 6.64 9.41
C LYS A 12 9.41 7.89 8.79
N GLY A 13 8.16 7.80 8.33
CA GLY A 13 7.36 8.93 7.85
C GLY A 13 7.44 9.24 6.35
N ALA A 14 8.31 8.56 5.59
CA ALA A 14 8.40 8.76 4.14
C ALA A 14 7.10 8.35 3.45
N CYS A 15 6.57 9.21 2.58
CA CYS A 15 5.33 8.97 1.83
C CYS A 15 5.60 8.04 0.65
N LEU A 16 4.87 6.92 0.58
CA LEU A 16 4.94 5.98 -0.54
C LEU A 16 3.87 6.30 -1.60
N GLY A 17 2.72 6.84 -1.17
CA GLY A 17 1.62 7.17 -2.06
C GLY A 17 0.28 7.22 -1.33
N ILE A 18 -0.79 7.17 -2.10
CA ILE A 18 -2.17 7.18 -1.59
C ILE A 18 -2.79 5.82 -1.89
N ARG A 19 -3.46 5.24 -0.91
CA ARG A 19 -4.24 4.01 -1.10
C ARG A 19 -5.41 4.30 -2.05
N VAL A 20 -5.58 3.44 -3.04
CA VAL A 20 -6.66 3.52 -4.01
C VAL A 20 -7.24 2.14 -4.27
N MET A 21 -8.46 2.07 -4.79
CA MET A 21 -9.06 0.83 -5.28
C MET A 21 -8.79 0.71 -6.77
N ILE A 22 -8.12 -0.37 -7.17
CA ILE A 22 -7.81 -0.72 -8.58
C ILE A 22 -8.53 -2.04 -8.86
N ASN A 23 -9.55 -2.03 -9.72
CA ASN A 23 -10.34 -3.22 -10.08
C ASN A 23 -10.86 -4.01 -8.86
N GLY A 24 -11.33 -3.30 -7.83
CA GLY A 24 -11.86 -3.94 -6.61
C GLY A 24 -10.79 -4.43 -5.61
N ARG A 25 -9.50 -4.20 -5.88
CA ARG A 25 -8.38 -4.56 -5.01
C ARG A 25 -7.69 -3.31 -4.48
N THR A 26 -7.12 -3.40 -3.28
CA THR A 26 -6.34 -2.30 -2.70
C THR A 26 -5.00 -2.16 -3.40
N GLY A 27 -4.72 -0.98 -3.95
CA GLY A 27 -3.46 -0.62 -4.60
C GLY A 27 -2.89 0.70 -4.09
N LEU A 28 -1.80 1.14 -4.72
CA LEU A 28 -1.10 2.37 -4.40
C LEU A 28 -1.05 3.28 -5.63
N ARG A 29 -1.54 4.51 -5.48
CA ARG A 29 -1.29 5.59 -6.42
C ARG A 29 -0.08 6.37 -5.94
N TYR A 30 1.00 6.36 -6.71
CA TYR A 30 2.18 7.18 -6.42
C TYR A 30 2.33 8.31 -7.45
N LYS A 31 2.91 9.42 -7.01
CA LYS A 31 3.18 10.58 -7.86
C LYS A 31 4.66 10.93 -7.81
N ALA A 32 5.33 10.86 -8.95
CA ALA A 32 6.72 11.26 -9.14
C ALA A 32 6.78 12.41 -10.14
N GLY A 33 6.87 13.64 -9.62
CA GLY A 33 6.81 14.86 -10.45
C GLY A 33 5.48 14.98 -11.20
N LYS A 34 5.53 14.85 -12.53
CA LYS A 34 4.34 14.86 -13.41
C LYS A 34 3.76 13.45 -13.65
N LYS A 35 4.49 12.40 -13.30
CA LYS A 35 4.05 11.02 -13.50
C LYS A 35 3.17 10.59 -12.33
N VAL A 36 2.01 10.02 -12.65
CA VAL A 36 1.11 9.39 -11.70
C VAL A 36 0.86 8.00 -12.22
N ASP A 37 1.19 7.00 -11.42
CA ASP A 37 0.93 5.60 -11.73
C ASP A 37 0.13 4.98 -10.58
N GLU A 38 -0.70 4.00 -10.94
CA GLU A 38 -1.48 3.18 -10.02
C GLU A 38 -1.01 1.74 -10.14
N LEU A 39 -0.53 1.19 -9.04
CA LEU A 39 0.06 -0.15 -9.02
C LEU A 39 -0.60 -1.00 -7.95
N LEU A 40 -0.91 -2.23 -8.31
CA LEU A 40 -1.23 -3.28 -7.36
C LEU A 40 0.04 -3.71 -6.60
N PRO A 41 -0.09 -4.27 -5.39
CA PRO A 41 1.06 -4.70 -4.60
C PRO A 41 1.97 -5.70 -5.33
N GLU A 42 1.40 -6.60 -6.14
CA GLU A 42 2.17 -7.49 -7.01
C GLU A 42 3.08 -6.69 -7.95
N GLN A 43 2.52 -5.74 -8.68
CA GLN A 43 3.25 -4.91 -9.65
C GLN A 43 4.36 -4.08 -8.99
N ILE A 44 4.14 -3.61 -7.77
CA ILE A 44 5.17 -2.90 -6.99
C ILE A 44 6.34 -3.84 -6.70
N VAL A 45 6.06 -5.07 -6.26
CA VAL A 45 7.10 -6.07 -5.98
C VAL A 45 7.80 -6.51 -7.26
N GLU A 46 7.09 -6.67 -8.37
CA GLU A 46 7.68 -6.95 -9.69
C GLU A 46 8.65 -5.83 -10.11
N CYS A 47 8.28 -4.57 -9.92
CA CYS A 47 9.15 -3.43 -10.23
C CYS A 47 10.43 -3.42 -9.38
N ILE A 48 10.35 -3.81 -8.11
CA ILE A 48 11.49 -3.80 -7.18
C ILE A 48 12.40 -5.01 -7.41
N SER A 49 11.80 -6.19 -7.62
CA SER A 49 12.51 -7.47 -7.67
C SER A 49 12.96 -7.88 -9.07
N GLY A 50 12.32 -7.36 -10.12
CA GLY A 50 12.53 -7.77 -11.51
C GLY A 50 12.01 -9.18 -11.83
N MET A 51 11.23 -9.79 -10.93
CA MET A 51 10.66 -11.13 -11.10
C MET A 51 9.14 -11.07 -11.15
N PRO A 52 8.47 -11.92 -11.93
CA PRO A 52 7.01 -12.00 -11.96
C PRO A 52 6.47 -12.48 -10.61
N VAL A 53 5.35 -11.89 -10.18
CA VAL A 53 4.71 -12.19 -8.89
C VAL A 53 3.34 -12.81 -9.13
N ASP A 54 3.13 -14.01 -8.60
CA ASP A 54 1.84 -14.71 -8.67
C ASP A 54 0.83 -14.16 -7.64
N TYR A 55 1.23 -14.02 -6.37
CA TYR A 55 0.38 -13.46 -5.31
C TYR A 55 1.18 -12.86 -4.14
N ILE A 56 0.53 -11.97 -3.37
CA ILE A 56 1.06 -11.39 -2.12
C ILE A 56 0.33 -11.96 -0.90
N VAL A 57 1.10 -12.37 0.12
CA VAL A 57 0.55 -12.74 1.44
C VAL A 57 0.60 -11.53 2.37
N TYR A 58 -0.56 -11.03 2.77
CA TYR A 58 -0.66 -9.95 3.76
C TYR A 58 -0.63 -10.54 5.17
N LYS A 59 0.26 -10.03 6.01
CA LYS A 59 0.22 -10.34 7.43
C LYS A 59 -0.90 -9.51 8.05
N ASN A 60 -1.98 -10.16 8.49
CA ASN A 60 -2.95 -9.51 9.35
C ASN A 60 -2.26 -9.24 10.69
N GLU A 61 -2.06 -7.97 11.04
CA GLU A 61 -1.92 -7.60 12.45
C GLU A 61 -3.29 -7.78 13.10
N SER A 62 -3.63 -9.01 13.46
CA SER A 62 -4.61 -9.23 14.51
C SER A 62 -4.02 -8.59 15.76
N THR A 63 -4.48 -7.39 16.10
CA THR A 63 -4.22 -6.74 17.37
C THR A 63 -4.54 -7.75 18.48
N SER A 64 -3.51 -8.28 19.15
CA SER A 64 -3.66 -8.78 20.51
C SER A 64 -4.06 -7.58 21.36
N LYS A 65 -5.36 -7.28 21.41
CA LYS A 65 -5.92 -6.62 22.58
C LYS A 65 -5.93 -7.68 23.66
N ASP A 66 -4.80 -7.84 24.34
CA ASP A 66 -4.81 -8.42 25.67
C ASP A 66 -5.71 -7.50 26.51
N LYS A 67 -6.93 -7.97 26.72
CA LYS A 67 -7.77 -7.50 27.81
C LYS A 67 -7.16 -8.13 29.06
N ASP A 68 -6.32 -7.38 29.76
CA ASP A 68 -6.11 -7.63 31.18
C ASP A 68 -7.25 -6.90 31.92
N ASP A 69 -8.23 -7.69 32.35
CA ASP A 69 -9.22 -7.36 33.41
C ASP A 69 -8.54 -7.33 34.79
#